data_AF-A0A285JAY6-F1
#
_entry.id   AF-A0A285JAY6-F1
#
_cell.length_a   1.000
_cell.length_b   1.000
_cell.length_c   1.000
_cell.angle_alpha   90.00
_cell.angle_beta   90.00
_cell.angle_gamma   90.00
#
_symmetry.space_group_name_H-M   'P 1'
#
loop_
_entity.id
_entity.type
_entity.pdbx_description
1 polymer ?
#
loop_
_entity_poly.entity_id
_entity_poly.type
_entity_poly.pdbx_seq_one_letter_code
_entity_poly.pdbx_strand_id
1 'polypeptide(L)'
;MRILLPLLILLATLAFALSPVLSTGFSGFTADQFPVPQPDPPIQPMGLTFAVIWTVIYGWLIVMSGFGLLRRADAPDWAPHRPWLLASLVIGAAWIPVANVSPIWALVLIWAMLATTLRALWLVPGRDRFWLQGPVGLYAGWLTAAAPVGTAVVATGYGATPELWVHAAFLLLASWIAYAVARFSSQPRPFYLVAVLWAVLGIIIDNVAVGRWLFAGLAGAVLLVLLPVFARHVRDFMRR
;
A
#
# COMPACT_ATOMS: atom_id res chain seq x y z
N MET A 1 -1.89 -28.41 13.92
CA MET A 1 -1.31 -27.53 12.89
C MET A 1 -2.34 -26.71 12.10
N ARG A 2 -3.59 -27.17 11.90
CA ARG A 2 -4.58 -26.51 11.01
C ARG A 2 -5.03 -25.09 11.42
N ILE A 3 -5.05 -24.76 12.72
CA ILE A 3 -5.47 -23.44 13.25
C ILE A 3 -4.29 -22.48 13.46
N LEU A 4 -3.06 -23.00 13.53
CA LEU A 4 -1.88 -22.21 13.90
C LEU A 4 -1.65 -21.04 12.94
N LEU A 5 -1.67 -21.29 11.64
CA LEU A 5 -1.40 -20.25 10.64
C LEU A 5 -2.46 -19.13 10.62
N PRO A 6 -3.78 -19.42 10.61
CA PRO A 6 -4.80 -18.37 10.81
C PRO A 6 -4.60 -17.56 12.10
N LEU A 7 -4.26 -18.22 13.22
CA LEU A 7 -4.01 -17.54 14.49
C LEU A 7 -2.79 -16.62 14.39
N LEU A 8 -1.69 -17.08 13.80
CA LEU A 8 -0.50 -16.26 13.57
C LEU A 8 -0.79 -15.05 12.70
N ILE A 9 -1.67 -15.16 11.69
CA ILE A 9 -2.09 -14.02 10.88
C ILE A 9 -2.87 -13.00 11.69
N LEU A 10 -3.80 -13.45 12.56
CA LEU A 10 -4.51 -12.55 13.46
C LEU A 10 -3.53 -11.83 14.39
N LEU A 11 -2.62 -12.56 15.03
CA LEU A 11 -1.62 -11.98 15.93
C LEU A 11 -0.69 -11.00 15.20
N ALA A 12 -0.20 -11.35 14.00
CA ALA A 12 0.63 -10.47 13.19
C ALA A 12 -0.14 -9.23 12.71
N THR A 13 -1.44 -9.37 12.40
CA THR A 13 -2.30 -8.25 12.03
C THR A 13 -2.48 -7.28 13.20
N LEU A 14 -2.71 -7.81 14.42
CA LEU A 14 -2.84 -6.99 15.62
C LEU A 14 -1.51 -6.29 15.95
N ALA A 15 -0.39 -7.01 15.89
CA ALA A 15 0.93 -6.42 16.08
C ALA A 15 1.21 -5.31 15.06
N PHE A 16 0.83 -5.53 13.79
CA PHE A 16 0.97 -4.53 12.74
C PHE A 16 0.10 -3.29 12.99
N ALA A 17 -1.17 -3.47 13.34
CA ALA A 17 -2.08 -2.37 13.65
C ALA A 17 -1.70 -1.58 14.91
N LEU A 18 -1.04 -2.22 15.88
CA LEU A 18 -0.55 -1.58 17.10
C LEU A 18 0.80 -0.87 16.90
N SER A 19 1.54 -1.18 15.84
CA SER A 19 2.87 -0.59 15.57
C SER A 19 2.89 0.95 15.64
N PRO A 20 1.95 1.71 15.04
CA PRO A 20 1.93 3.17 15.17
C PRO A 20 1.64 3.67 16.59
N VAL A 21 0.89 2.91 17.40
CA VAL A 21 0.51 3.28 18.78
C VAL A 21 1.65 3.01 19.75
N LEU A 22 2.43 1.95 19.50
CA LEU A 22 3.59 1.55 20.31
C LEU A 22 4.87 2.26 19.88
N SER A 23 4.81 3.15 18.90
CA SER A 23 5.91 3.97 18.40
C SER A 23 5.48 5.44 18.31
N THR A 24 6.31 6.30 17.71
CA THR A 24 6.02 7.73 17.53
C THR A 24 5.06 8.03 16.37
N GLY A 25 4.33 7.03 15.87
CA GLY A 25 3.52 7.12 14.66
C GLY A 25 4.37 7.24 13.38
N PHE A 26 3.70 7.42 12.24
CA PHE A 26 4.34 7.74 10.96
C PHE A 26 3.35 8.45 10.02
N SER A 27 3.74 9.59 9.46
CA SER A 27 2.96 10.35 8.47
C SER A 27 3.78 10.69 7.21
N GLY A 28 4.96 10.08 7.06
CA GLY A 28 5.96 10.43 6.06
C GLY A 28 7.37 10.50 6.68
N PHE A 29 8.41 10.48 5.85
CA PHE A 29 9.76 10.74 6.34
C PHE A 29 9.93 12.20 6.70
N THR A 30 10.69 12.49 7.76
CA THR A 30 10.97 13.87 8.18
C THR A 30 12.23 14.39 7.49
N ALA A 31 12.29 15.71 7.28
CA ALA A 31 13.35 16.32 6.48
C ALA A 31 14.76 16.08 7.06
N ASP A 32 14.87 16.02 8.39
CA ASP A 32 16.11 15.84 9.15
C ASP A 32 16.66 14.39 9.11
N GLN A 33 15.91 13.45 8.55
CA GLN A 33 16.38 12.07 8.35
C GLN A 33 17.32 11.91 7.15
N PHE A 34 17.52 12.97 6.36
CA PHE A 34 18.26 12.91 5.10
C PHE A 34 19.46 13.88 5.08
N PRO A 35 20.57 13.53 4.39
CA PRO A 35 21.66 14.47 4.13
C PRO A 35 21.22 15.72 3.35
N VAL A 36 20.29 15.55 2.40
CA VAL A 36 19.62 16.65 1.68
C VAL A 36 18.19 16.74 2.19
N PRO A 37 17.83 17.75 3.00
CA PRO A 37 16.52 17.81 3.64
C PRO A 37 15.35 17.77 2.65
N GLN A 38 14.31 16.99 2.98
CA GLN A 38 13.10 16.80 2.17
C GLN A 38 11.84 17.31 2.90
N PRO A 39 11.64 18.64 3.04
CA PRO A 39 10.56 19.20 3.87
C PRO A 39 9.17 19.01 3.28
N ASP A 40 9.06 19.05 1.96
CA ASP A 40 7.77 18.99 1.28
C ASP A 40 7.96 18.32 -0.10
N PRO A 41 8.17 16.99 -0.12
CA PRO A 41 8.43 16.25 -1.35
C PRO A 41 7.15 16.15 -2.19
N PRO A 42 7.16 16.50 -3.50
CA PRO A 42 5.94 16.64 -4.29
C PRO A 42 5.15 15.33 -4.49
N ILE A 43 5.78 14.17 -4.36
CA ILE A 43 5.09 12.88 -4.51
C ILE A 43 4.50 12.33 -3.19
N GLN A 44 4.78 12.96 -2.05
CA GLN A 44 4.30 12.48 -0.76
C GLN A 44 2.89 13.04 -0.49
N PRO A 45 1.86 12.21 -0.31
CA PRO A 45 0.51 12.71 -0.01
C PRO A 45 0.44 13.30 1.40
N MET A 46 -0.50 14.21 1.62
CA MET A 46 -0.73 14.83 2.93
C MET A 46 -0.95 13.79 4.05
N GLY A 47 -0.54 14.14 5.28
CA GLY A 47 -0.64 13.24 6.44
C GLY A 47 -2.06 12.75 6.75
N LEU A 48 -3.10 13.53 6.42
CA LEU A 48 -4.50 13.10 6.59
C LEU A 48 -4.88 11.97 5.63
N THR A 49 -4.44 12.02 4.37
CA THR A 49 -4.62 10.94 3.38
C THR A 49 -4.03 9.64 3.91
N PHE A 50 -2.85 9.73 4.52
CA PHE A 50 -2.15 8.61 5.16
C PHE A 50 -2.93 8.05 6.36
N ALA A 51 -3.39 8.91 7.27
CA ALA A 51 -4.12 8.47 8.46
C ALA A 51 -5.45 7.76 8.14
N VAL A 52 -6.24 8.31 7.20
CA VAL A 52 -7.55 7.77 6.82
C VAL A 52 -7.40 6.38 6.20
N ILE A 53 -6.50 6.21 5.22
CA ILE A 53 -6.36 4.93 4.53
C ILE A 53 -5.85 3.82 5.44
N TRP A 54 -4.88 4.12 6.32
CA TRP A 54 -4.35 3.11 7.25
C TRP A 54 -5.36 2.70 8.29
N THR A 55 -6.20 3.62 8.78
CA THR A 55 -7.31 3.27 9.69
C THR A 55 -8.23 2.24 9.03
N VAL A 56 -8.60 2.46 7.76
CA VAL A 56 -9.42 1.52 7.00
C VAL A 56 -8.69 0.20 6.74
N ILE A 57 -7.42 0.24 6.33
CA ILE A 57 -6.60 -0.96 6.08
C ILE A 57 -6.48 -1.80 7.35
N TYR A 58 -6.10 -1.22 8.48
CA TYR A 58 -5.92 -1.94 9.74
C TYR A 58 -7.24 -2.54 10.22
N GLY A 59 -8.31 -1.76 10.27
CA GLY A 59 -9.63 -2.26 10.68
C GLY A 59 -10.09 -3.42 9.82
N TRP A 60 -9.93 -3.32 8.50
CA TRP A 60 -10.40 -4.37 7.59
C TRP A 60 -9.50 -5.62 7.62
N LEU A 61 -8.19 -5.47 7.76
CA LEU A 61 -7.29 -6.62 7.96
C LEU A 61 -7.60 -7.36 9.28
N ILE A 62 -7.94 -6.65 10.36
CA ILE A 62 -8.36 -7.26 11.64
C ILE A 62 -9.64 -8.07 11.44
N VAL A 63 -10.66 -7.47 10.80
CA VAL A 63 -11.92 -8.17 10.48
C VAL A 63 -11.67 -9.39 9.60
N MET A 64 -10.81 -9.27 8.59
CA MET A 64 -10.46 -10.37 7.69
C MET A 64 -9.73 -11.51 8.41
N SER A 65 -8.74 -11.20 9.23
CA SER A 65 -7.97 -12.22 9.94
C SER A 65 -8.82 -12.92 11.01
N GLY A 66 -9.70 -12.19 11.69
CA GLY A 66 -10.72 -12.75 12.58
C GLY A 66 -11.70 -13.66 11.86
N PHE A 67 -12.26 -13.23 10.72
CA PHE A 67 -13.11 -14.07 9.87
C PHE A 67 -12.37 -15.31 9.37
N GLY A 68 -11.11 -15.14 8.95
CA GLY A 68 -10.22 -16.18 8.47
C GLY A 68 -9.98 -17.27 9.51
N LEU A 69 -9.83 -16.88 10.78
CA LEU A 69 -9.69 -17.78 11.92
C LEU A 69 -11.01 -18.45 12.30
N LEU A 70 -12.11 -17.69 12.40
CA LEU A 70 -13.39 -18.20 12.92
C LEU A 70 -14.19 -19.01 11.90
N ARG A 71 -14.14 -18.65 10.62
CA ARG A 71 -15.01 -19.20 9.57
C ARG A 71 -14.26 -19.97 8.48
N ARG A 72 -12.94 -19.78 8.39
CA ARG A 72 -12.11 -20.31 7.30
C ARG A 72 -10.83 -21.00 7.77
N ALA A 73 -10.69 -21.33 9.06
CA ALA A 73 -9.46 -21.95 9.58
C ALA A 73 -9.02 -23.16 8.74
N ASP A 74 -9.95 -24.07 8.48
CA ASP A 74 -9.72 -25.31 7.73
C ASP A 74 -10.01 -25.22 6.22
N ALA A 75 -10.34 -24.02 5.71
CA ALA A 75 -10.71 -23.85 4.31
C ALA A 75 -9.46 -23.97 3.39
N PRO A 76 -9.37 -25.00 2.51
CA PRO A 76 -8.14 -25.26 1.75
C PRO A 76 -7.77 -24.16 0.76
N ASP A 77 -8.76 -23.44 0.24
CA ASP A 77 -8.59 -22.31 -0.67
C ASP A 77 -8.05 -21.05 0.03
N TRP A 78 -8.20 -20.96 1.34
CA TRP A 78 -7.58 -19.91 2.14
C TRP A 78 -6.12 -20.24 2.48
N ALA A 79 -5.65 -21.47 2.32
CA ALA A 79 -4.27 -21.81 2.68
C ALA A 79 -3.18 -21.11 1.83
N PRO A 80 -3.30 -20.96 0.48
CA PRO A 80 -2.19 -20.50 -0.36
C PRO A 80 -1.69 -19.07 -0.08
N HIS A 81 -2.58 -18.12 0.21
CA HIS A 81 -2.19 -16.72 0.43
C HIS A 81 -1.56 -16.48 1.81
N ARG A 82 -1.89 -17.31 2.79
CA ARG A 82 -1.56 -17.11 4.21
C ARG A 82 -0.07 -16.96 4.53
N PRO A 83 0.87 -17.80 4.04
CA PRO A 83 2.28 -17.64 4.39
C PRO A 83 2.85 -16.31 3.87
N TRP A 84 2.42 -15.89 2.69
CA TRP A 84 2.83 -14.63 2.08
C TRP A 84 2.25 -13.42 2.81
N LEU A 85 0.97 -13.49 3.18
CA LEU A 85 0.34 -12.45 3.97
C LEU A 85 0.96 -12.36 5.36
N LEU A 86 1.21 -13.49 6.03
CA LEU A 86 1.88 -13.52 7.33
C LEU A 86 3.25 -12.85 7.26
N ALA A 87 4.08 -13.19 6.26
CA ALA A 87 5.38 -12.57 6.07
C ALA A 87 5.27 -11.04 5.95
N SER A 88 4.35 -10.55 5.11
CA SER A 88 4.11 -9.11 4.96
C SER A 88 3.68 -8.44 6.25
N LEU A 89 2.75 -9.04 7.01
CA LEU A 89 2.23 -8.48 8.26
C LEU A 89 3.31 -8.45 9.36
N VAL A 90 4.13 -9.49 9.46
CA VAL A 90 5.26 -9.54 10.41
C VAL A 90 6.29 -8.46 10.10
N ILE A 91 6.65 -8.29 8.83
CA ILE A 91 7.53 -7.19 8.41
C ILE A 91 6.87 -5.84 8.72
N GLY A 92 5.57 -5.72 8.45
CA GLY A 92 4.77 -4.54 8.77
C GLY A 92 4.79 -4.17 10.26
N ALA A 93 4.73 -5.14 11.16
CA ALA A 93 4.80 -4.86 12.60
C ALA A 93 6.08 -4.10 13.01
N ALA A 94 7.19 -4.36 12.32
CA ALA A 94 8.47 -3.69 12.58
C ALA A 94 8.70 -2.42 11.74
N TRP A 95 7.90 -2.16 10.71
CA TRP A 95 8.26 -1.16 9.69
C TRP A 95 8.28 0.27 10.24
N ILE A 96 7.32 0.66 11.08
CA ILE A 96 7.22 2.04 11.61
C ILE A 96 8.39 2.37 12.54
N PRO A 97 8.72 1.55 13.56
CA PRO A 97 9.91 1.78 14.37
C PRO A 97 11.18 1.94 13.53
N VAL A 98 11.34 1.13 12.48
CA VAL A 98 12.47 1.23 11.56
C VAL A 98 12.42 2.52 10.75
N ALA A 99 11.25 2.95 10.27
CA ALA A 99 11.07 4.19 9.50
C ALA A 99 11.35 5.46 10.30
N ASN A 100 11.12 5.44 11.61
CA ASN A 100 11.49 6.55 12.49
C ASN A 100 13.01 6.70 12.65
N VAL A 101 13.80 5.66 12.37
CA VAL A 101 15.26 5.66 12.56
C VAL A 101 16.03 5.66 11.24
N SER A 102 15.55 4.96 10.21
CA SER A 102 16.28 4.76 8.96
C SER A 102 15.34 4.70 7.75
N PRO A 103 15.32 5.75 6.90
CA PRO A 103 14.56 5.74 5.66
C PRO A 103 14.97 4.64 4.68
N ILE A 104 16.27 4.33 4.60
CA ILE A 104 16.79 3.28 3.70
C ILE A 104 16.25 1.90 4.11
N TRP A 105 16.34 1.54 5.40
CA TRP A 105 15.83 0.24 5.84
C TRP A 105 14.31 0.16 5.75
N ALA A 106 13.60 1.25 6.06
CA ALA A 106 12.16 1.31 5.85
C ALA A 106 11.78 1.05 4.39
N LEU A 107 12.54 1.59 3.44
CA LEU A 107 12.32 1.33 2.02
C LEU A 107 12.47 -0.16 1.68
N VAL A 108 13.52 -0.81 2.19
CA VAL A 108 13.72 -2.26 2.01
C VAL A 108 12.53 -3.05 2.56
N LEU A 109 12.03 -2.69 3.75
CA LEU A 109 10.86 -3.34 4.35
C LEU A 109 9.60 -3.12 3.52
N ILE A 110 9.34 -1.89 3.04
CA ILE A 110 8.17 -1.58 2.21
C ILE A 110 8.17 -2.41 0.91
N TRP A 111 9.32 -2.54 0.23
CA TRP A 111 9.42 -3.38 -0.96
C TRP A 111 9.22 -4.88 -0.64
N ALA A 112 9.76 -5.36 0.49
CA ALA A 112 9.54 -6.74 0.93
C ALA A 112 8.07 -7.01 1.28
N MET A 113 7.41 -6.08 1.96
CA MET A 113 5.96 -6.11 2.23
C MET A 113 5.17 -6.10 0.93
N LEU A 114 5.52 -5.25 -0.04
CA LEU A 114 4.84 -5.17 -1.32
C LEU A 114 4.93 -6.50 -2.07
N ALA A 115 6.14 -7.06 -2.22
CA ALA A 115 6.35 -8.31 -2.94
C ALA A 115 5.55 -9.47 -2.34
N THR A 116 5.62 -9.63 -1.01
CA THR A 116 4.89 -10.68 -0.29
C THR A 116 3.37 -10.46 -0.31
N THR A 117 2.88 -9.23 -0.19
CA THR A 117 1.45 -8.94 -0.27
C THR A 117 0.89 -9.12 -1.67
N LEU A 118 1.62 -8.74 -2.73
CA LEU A 118 1.21 -9.02 -4.11
C LEU A 118 1.13 -10.51 -4.38
N ARG A 119 2.10 -11.29 -3.85
CA ARG A 119 2.05 -12.74 -3.93
C ARG A 119 0.84 -13.31 -3.19
N ALA A 120 0.54 -12.81 -1.99
CA ALA A 120 -0.69 -13.17 -1.27
C ALA A 120 -1.94 -12.84 -2.10
N LEU A 121 -2.02 -11.64 -2.67
CA LEU A 121 -3.14 -11.16 -3.46
C LEU A 121 -3.40 -12.06 -4.68
N TRP A 122 -2.36 -12.45 -5.44
CA TRP A 122 -2.51 -13.36 -6.58
C TRP A 122 -3.02 -14.75 -6.20
N LEU A 123 -2.77 -15.18 -4.96
CA LEU A 123 -3.20 -16.48 -4.44
C LEU A 123 -4.57 -16.43 -3.74
N VAL A 124 -5.19 -15.25 -3.61
CA VAL A 124 -6.54 -15.14 -3.04
C VAL A 124 -7.58 -15.84 -3.96
N PRO A 125 -8.44 -16.70 -3.39
CA PRO A 125 -9.49 -17.38 -4.14
C PRO A 125 -10.58 -16.41 -4.63
N GLY A 126 -11.37 -16.83 -5.62
CA GLY A 126 -12.49 -16.04 -6.15
C GLY A 126 -13.73 -15.95 -5.26
N ARG A 127 -13.73 -16.63 -4.09
CA ARG A 127 -14.80 -16.57 -3.09
C ARG A 127 -14.42 -15.60 -1.96
N ASP A 128 -15.38 -15.25 -1.10
CA ASP A 128 -15.18 -14.35 0.04
C ASP A 128 -14.50 -13.02 -0.33
N ARG A 129 -14.77 -12.51 -1.55
CA ARG A 129 -13.99 -11.41 -2.15
C ARG A 129 -13.97 -10.16 -1.28
N PHE A 130 -15.09 -9.81 -0.66
CA PHE A 130 -15.15 -8.68 0.26
C PHE A 130 -14.38 -8.95 1.58
N TRP A 131 -14.43 -10.17 2.09
CA TRP A 131 -13.82 -10.55 3.37
C TRP A 131 -12.32 -10.83 3.27
N LEU A 132 -11.80 -11.16 2.10
CA LEU A 132 -10.39 -11.52 1.89
C LEU A 132 -9.72 -10.67 0.81
N GLN A 133 -10.25 -10.68 -0.42
CA GLN A 133 -9.64 -9.95 -1.53
C GLN A 133 -9.63 -8.44 -1.27
N GLY A 134 -10.72 -7.89 -0.75
CA GLY A 134 -10.86 -6.47 -0.42
C GLY A 134 -9.74 -5.95 0.48
N PRO A 135 -9.59 -6.47 1.71
CA PRO A 135 -8.58 -6.00 2.65
C PRO A 135 -7.15 -6.26 2.18
N VAL A 136 -6.85 -7.44 1.61
CA VAL A 136 -5.52 -7.74 1.05
C VAL A 136 -5.22 -6.86 -0.17
N GLY A 137 -6.23 -6.60 -1.00
CA GLY A 137 -6.14 -5.74 -2.17
C GLY A 137 -5.86 -4.30 -1.79
N LEU A 138 -6.65 -3.73 -0.87
CA LEU A 138 -6.47 -2.38 -0.37
C LEU A 138 -5.07 -2.17 0.21
N TYR A 139 -4.61 -3.12 1.04
CA TYR A 139 -3.26 -3.11 1.59
C TYR A 139 -2.17 -3.17 0.51
N ALA A 140 -2.26 -4.10 -0.44
CA ALA A 140 -1.30 -4.22 -1.54
C ALA A 140 -1.29 -2.99 -2.46
N GLY A 141 -2.46 -2.39 -2.70
CA GLY A 141 -2.60 -1.20 -3.53
C GLY A 141 -1.92 0.01 -2.89
N TRP A 142 -2.09 0.17 -1.57
CA TRP A 142 -1.40 1.22 -0.84
C TRP A 142 0.12 1.04 -0.86
N LEU A 143 0.61 -0.19 -0.62
CA LEU A 143 2.04 -0.50 -0.72
C LEU A 143 2.61 -0.26 -2.12
N THR A 144 1.80 -0.46 -3.17
CA THR A 144 2.21 -0.20 -4.56
C THR A 144 2.49 1.28 -4.78
N ALA A 145 1.74 2.17 -4.14
CA ALA A 145 2.01 3.61 -4.18
C ALA A 145 3.16 3.99 -3.24
N ALA A 146 3.16 3.44 -2.01
CA ALA A 146 4.13 3.78 -0.98
C ALA A 146 5.58 3.41 -1.35
N ALA A 147 5.81 2.27 -2.02
CA ALA A 147 7.17 1.84 -2.33
C ALA A 147 7.90 2.80 -3.29
N PRO A 148 7.33 3.17 -4.45
CA PRO A 148 7.95 4.16 -5.34
C PRO A 148 8.01 5.57 -4.73
N VAL A 149 6.97 6.00 -4.00
CA VAL A 149 6.98 7.27 -3.24
C VAL A 149 8.15 7.33 -2.28
N GLY A 150 8.32 6.30 -1.45
CA GLY A 150 9.46 6.19 -0.53
C GLY A 150 10.79 6.18 -1.26
N THR A 151 10.91 5.44 -2.38
CA THR A 151 12.14 5.45 -3.19
C THR A 151 12.47 6.84 -3.72
N ALA A 152 11.48 7.60 -4.20
CA ALA A 152 11.70 8.95 -4.70
C ALA A 152 12.23 9.88 -3.61
N VAL A 153 11.59 9.89 -2.44
CA VAL A 153 11.99 10.72 -1.29
C VAL A 153 13.39 10.34 -0.81
N VAL A 154 13.71 9.05 -0.70
CA VAL A 154 15.06 8.61 -0.34
C VAL A 154 16.06 9.01 -1.42
N ALA A 155 15.75 8.82 -2.71
CA ALA A 155 16.67 9.17 -3.78
C ALA A 155 17.01 10.66 -3.77
N THR A 156 16.02 11.54 -3.64
CA THR A 156 16.25 13.00 -3.58
C THR A 156 16.87 13.43 -2.26
N GLY A 157 16.54 12.76 -1.15
CA GLY A 157 17.19 12.94 0.14
C GLY A 157 18.69 12.59 0.15
N TYR A 158 19.14 11.75 -0.79
CA TYR A 158 20.55 11.42 -1.02
C TYR A 158 21.15 12.12 -2.24
N GLY A 159 20.48 13.15 -2.78
CA GLY A 159 21.04 14.05 -3.79
C GLY A 159 20.68 13.73 -5.25
N ALA A 160 19.74 12.82 -5.51
CA ALA A 160 19.23 12.62 -6.87
C ALA A 160 18.53 13.89 -7.38
N THR A 161 18.90 14.34 -8.58
CA THR A 161 18.38 15.57 -9.19
C THR A 161 18.16 15.37 -10.70
N PRO A 162 17.28 16.15 -11.35
CA PRO A 162 16.36 17.15 -10.76
C PRO A 162 15.18 16.52 -9.99
N GLU A 163 14.85 17.05 -8.81
CA GLU A 163 13.85 16.50 -7.88
C GLU A 163 12.50 16.22 -8.56
N LEU A 164 11.95 17.19 -9.27
CA LEU A 164 10.67 17.06 -9.98
C LEU A 164 10.61 15.82 -10.86
N TRP A 165 11.67 15.55 -11.63
CA TRP A 165 11.69 14.45 -12.60
C TRP A 165 11.96 13.10 -11.95
N VAL A 166 12.73 13.07 -10.86
CA VAL A 166 12.89 11.85 -10.03
C VAL A 166 11.53 11.45 -9.47
N HIS A 167 10.81 12.39 -8.85
CA HIS A 167 9.49 12.16 -8.30
C HIS A 167 8.48 11.76 -9.38
N ALA A 168 8.49 12.43 -10.54
CA ALA A 168 7.62 12.07 -11.66
C ALA A 168 7.90 10.65 -12.19
N ALA A 169 9.17 10.25 -12.29
CA ALA A 169 9.55 8.91 -12.73
C ALA A 169 9.02 7.82 -11.79
N PHE A 170 9.09 8.04 -10.47
CA PHE A 170 8.56 7.09 -9.49
C PHE A 170 7.03 7.09 -9.41
N LEU A 171 6.37 8.23 -9.69
CA LEU A 171 4.92 8.30 -9.87
C LEU A 171 4.48 7.45 -11.08
N LEU A 172 5.20 7.54 -12.19
CA LEU A 172 4.96 6.70 -13.36
C LEU A 172 5.27 5.22 -13.08
N LEU A 173 6.30 4.91 -12.30
CA LEU A 173 6.60 3.54 -11.88
C LEU A 173 5.46 2.95 -11.03
N ALA A 174 4.95 3.70 -10.03
CA ALA A 174 3.80 3.26 -9.23
C ALA A 174 2.58 2.99 -10.11
N SER A 175 2.31 3.89 -11.05
CA SER A 175 1.21 3.77 -12.01
C SER A 175 1.36 2.56 -12.93
N TRP A 176 2.58 2.30 -13.39
CA TRP A 176 2.89 1.15 -14.23
C TRP A 176 2.72 -0.16 -13.46
N ILE A 177 3.21 -0.26 -12.21
CA ILE A 177 3.01 -1.45 -11.36
C ILE A 177 1.50 -1.66 -11.14
N ALA A 178 0.76 -0.60 -10.80
CA ALA A 178 -0.69 -0.69 -10.59
C ALA A 178 -1.43 -1.18 -11.83
N TYR A 179 -1.08 -0.63 -13.00
CA TYR A 179 -1.63 -1.06 -14.29
C TYR A 179 -1.28 -2.52 -14.60
N ALA A 180 -0.02 -2.93 -14.37
CA ALA A 180 0.43 -4.29 -14.61
C ALA A 180 -0.31 -5.28 -13.70
N VAL A 181 -0.43 -5.01 -12.39
CA VAL A 181 -1.18 -5.86 -11.46
C VAL A 181 -2.64 -5.98 -11.88
N ALA A 182 -3.28 -4.88 -12.29
CA ALA A 182 -4.64 -4.89 -12.80
C ALA A 182 -4.78 -5.73 -14.08
N ARG A 183 -3.87 -5.52 -15.06
CA ARG A 183 -3.88 -6.17 -16.37
C ARG A 183 -3.60 -7.67 -16.31
N PHE A 184 -2.70 -8.10 -15.43
CA PHE A 184 -2.28 -9.51 -15.32
C PHE A 184 -3.04 -10.28 -14.23
N SER A 185 -3.95 -9.63 -13.50
CA SER A 185 -4.85 -10.33 -12.59
C SER A 185 -5.96 -11.07 -13.36
N SER A 186 -6.10 -12.36 -13.10
CA SER A 186 -7.20 -13.20 -13.64
C SER A 186 -8.58 -12.88 -13.04
N GLN A 187 -8.60 -12.08 -11.97
CA GLN A 187 -9.81 -11.71 -11.23
C GLN A 187 -9.88 -10.18 -11.08
N PRO A 188 -11.09 -9.61 -10.96
CA PRO A 188 -11.21 -8.16 -10.78
C PRO A 188 -10.63 -7.74 -9.42
N ARG A 189 -9.85 -6.64 -9.38
CA ARG A 189 -9.16 -6.11 -8.19
C ARG A 189 -9.56 -4.65 -7.87
N PRO A 190 -10.86 -4.31 -7.67
CA PRO A 190 -11.26 -2.92 -7.46
C PRO A 190 -10.67 -2.31 -6.18
N PHE A 191 -10.58 -3.07 -5.09
CA PHE A 191 -10.04 -2.57 -3.81
C PHE A 191 -8.52 -2.32 -3.84
N TYR A 192 -7.80 -3.02 -4.71
CA TYR A 192 -6.39 -2.69 -4.99
C TYR A 192 -6.27 -1.34 -5.68
N LEU A 193 -7.06 -1.14 -6.74
CA LEU A 193 -7.04 0.09 -7.52
C LEU A 193 -7.54 1.29 -6.74
N VAL A 194 -8.55 1.13 -5.86
CA VAL A 194 -9.05 2.24 -5.04
C VAL A 194 -7.98 2.79 -4.10
N ALA A 195 -7.11 1.95 -3.54
CA ALA A 195 -5.98 2.42 -2.71
C ALA A 195 -4.95 3.21 -3.52
N VAL A 196 -4.63 2.76 -4.74
CA VAL A 196 -3.72 3.50 -5.63
C VAL A 196 -4.33 4.84 -6.04
N LEU A 197 -5.61 4.86 -6.42
CA LEU A 197 -6.33 6.08 -6.77
C LEU A 197 -6.41 7.05 -5.58
N TRP A 198 -6.61 6.54 -4.37
CA TRP A 198 -6.59 7.33 -3.14
C TRP A 198 -5.23 8.00 -2.90
N ALA A 199 -4.13 7.27 -3.12
CA ALA A 199 -2.78 7.83 -3.02
C ALA A 199 -2.55 8.95 -4.05
N VAL A 200 -2.89 8.69 -5.33
CA VAL A 200 -2.78 9.68 -6.41
C VAL A 200 -3.63 10.90 -6.14
N LEU A 201 -4.85 10.72 -5.63
CA LEU A 201 -5.73 11.82 -5.24
C LEU A 201 -5.13 12.67 -4.12
N GLY A 202 -4.52 12.04 -3.11
CA GLY A 202 -3.79 12.74 -2.05
C GLY A 202 -2.63 13.57 -2.58
N ILE A 203 -1.86 13.03 -3.54
CA ILE A 203 -0.77 13.76 -4.22
C ILE A 203 -1.31 14.97 -4.97
N ILE A 204 -2.43 14.82 -5.70
CA ILE A 204 -3.06 15.94 -6.42
C ILE A 204 -3.49 17.04 -5.45
N ILE A 205 -4.22 16.68 -4.38
CA ILE A 205 -4.71 17.66 -3.39
C ILE A 205 -3.54 18.43 -2.77
N ASP A 206 -2.50 17.72 -2.36
CA ASP A 206 -1.34 18.32 -1.71
C ASP A 206 -0.62 19.33 -2.63
N ASN A 207 -0.33 18.93 -3.87
CA ASN A 207 0.33 19.81 -4.83
C ASN A 207 -0.54 21.00 -5.25
N VAL A 208 -1.85 20.83 -5.36
CA VAL A 208 -2.79 21.94 -5.62
C VAL A 208 -2.77 22.93 -4.46
N ALA A 209 -2.77 22.44 -3.21
CA ALA A 209 -2.80 23.28 -2.01
C ALA A 209 -1.58 24.21 -1.90
N VAL A 210 -0.41 23.77 -2.37
CA VAL A 210 0.85 24.55 -2.36
C VAL A 210 1.22 25.17 -3.71
N GLY A 211 0.33 25.10 -4.72
CA GLY A 211 0.53 25.75 -6.03
C GLY A 211 1.49 25.05 -7.00
N ARG A 212 1.84 23.78 -6.77
CA ARG A 212 2.68 22.95 -7.65
C ARG A 212 1.89 22.37 -8.83
N TRP A 213 1.34 23.26 -9.67
CA TRP A 213 0.43 22.89 -10.76
C TRP A 213 0.99 21.88 -11.76
N LEU A 214 2.29 21.96 -12.06
CA LEU A 214 2.93 21.00 -12.96
C LEU A 214 2.85 19.57 -12.42
N PHE A 215 3.22 19.35 -11.16
CA PHE A 215 3.21 18.02 -10.56
C PHE A 215 1.78 17.53 -10.31
N ALA A 216 0.88 18.42 -9.89
CA ALA A 216 -0.56 18.13 -9.81
C ALA A 216 -1.11 17.66 -11.18
N GLY A 217 -0.70 18.30 -12.28
CA GLY A 217 -1.05 17.90 -13.64
C GLY A 217 -0.53 16.50 -14.02
N LEU A 218 0.71 16.17 -13.65
CA LEU A 218 1.29 14.84 -13.86
C LEU A 218 0.52 13.76 -13.09
N ALA A 219 0.19 14.02 -11.82
CA ALA A 219 -0.63 13.12 -11.01
C ALA A 219 -2.08 13.02 -11.55
N GLY A 220 -2.64 14.12 -12.05
CA GLY A 220 -3.93 14.14 -12.74
C GLY A 220 -3.94 13.26 -13.99
N ALA A 221 -2.87 13.30 -14.80
CA ALA A 221 -2.73 12.43 -15.97
C ALA A 221 -2.71 10.94 -15.58
N VAL A 222 -1.99 10.58 -14.51
CA VAL A 222 -2.02 9.22 -13.93
C VAL A 222 -3.43 8.81 -13.53
N LEU A 223 -4.16 9.70 -12.84
CA LEU A 223 -5.53 9.44 -12.42
C LEU A 223 -6.44 9.16 -13.62
N LEU A 224 -6.34 9.97 -14.69
CA LEU A 224 -7.10 9.79 -15.93
C LEU A 224 -6.81 8.45 -16.63
N VAL A 225 -5.57 7.95 -16.55
CA VAL A 225 -5.20 6.63 -17.10
C VAL A 225 -5.76 5.49 -16.25
N LEU A 226 -5.72 5.60 -14.93
CA LEU A 226 -6.13 4.51 -14.02
C LEU A 226 -7.65 4.43 -13.82
N LEU A 227 -8.39 5.53 -13.95
CA LEU A 227 -9.84 5.57 -13.74
C LEU A 227 -10.63 4.59 -14.66
N PRO A 228 -10.40 4.53 -15.98
CA PRO A 228 -11.06 3.56 -16.85
C PRO A 228 -10.72 2.11 -16.49
N VAL A 229 -9.50 1.85 -16.03
CA VAL A 229 -9.07 0.52 -15.56
C VAL A 229 -9.87 0.14 -14.31
N PHE A 230 -9.93 1.04 -13.33
CA PHE A 230 -10.73 0.86 -12.12
C PHE A 230 -12.22 0.62 -12.43
N ALA A 231 -12.83 1.44 -13.29
CA ALA A 231 -14.24 1.31 -13.66
C ALA A 231 -14.56 -0.07 -14.28
N ARG A 232 -13.66 -0.61 -15.12
CA ARG A 232 -13.79 -1.98 -15.65
C ARG A 232 -13.73 -3.02 -14.54
N HIS A 233 -12.76 -2.93 -13.65
CA HIS A 233 -12.62 -3.86 -12.53
C HIS A 233 -13.80 -3.81 -11.55
N VAL A 234 -14.41 -2.64 -11.32
CA VAL A 234 -15.64 -2.52 -10.52
C VAL A 234 -16.81 -3.21 -11.23
N ARG A 235 -17.00 -2.94 -12.52
CA ARG A 235 -18.08 -3.57 -13.30
C ARG A 235 -17.96 -5.10 -13.30
N ASP A 236 -16.75 -5.62 -13.52
CA ASP A 236 -16.50 -7.06 -13.52
C ASP A 236 -16.59 -7.65 -12.11
N PHE A 237 -16.32 -6.85 -11.07
CA PHE A 237 -16.54 -7.26 -9.69
C PHE A 237 -18.02 -7.46 -9.39
N MET A 238 -18.89 -6.53 -9.80
CA MET A 238 -20.33 -6.58 -9.54
C MET A 238 -21.07 -7.67 -10.32
N ARG A 239 -20.50 -8.15 -11.43
CA ARG A 239 -21.09 -9.21 -12.27
C ARG A 239 -20.83 -10.64 -11.79
N ARG A 240 -19.94 -10.81 -10.79
CA ARG A 240 -19.47 -12.11 -10.28
C ARG A 240 -19.72 -12.23 -8.79
#